data_AF-A0A950JNN6-F1
#
_entry.id   AF-A0A950JNN6-F1
#
_cell.length_a   1.000
_cell.length_b   1.000
_cell.length_c   1.000
_cell.angle_alpha   90.00
_cell.angle_beta   90.00
_cell.angle_gamma   90.00
#
_symmetry.space_group_name_H-M   'P 1'
#
loop_
_entity.id
_entity.type
_entity.pdbx_description
1 polymer ?
#
loop_
_entity_poly.entity_id
_entity_poly.type
_entity_poly.pdbx_seq_one_letter_code
_entity_poly.pdbx_strand_id
1 'polypeptide(L)' 'MFTPVVFVHPLRVVRMRALTIAMTCAWFVLAAIAIAEDLAPQAWVGWGLIVTAAYFLGLPFLRHSPLAHN' A
#
# COMPACT_ATOMS: atom_id res chain seq x y z
N MET A 1 -7.41 19.16 -10.32
CA MET A 1 -6.75 19.74 -9.13
C MET A 1 -6.08 18.60 -8.37
N PHE A 2 -4.78 18.72 -8.03
CA PHE A 2 -4.08 17.70 -7.25
C PHE A 2 -4.29 17.98 -5.77
N THR A 3 -4.94 17.07 -5.06
CA THR A 3 -5.05 17.10 -3.60
C THR A 3 -3.64 16.98 -3.00
N PRO A 4 -3.25 17.77 -1.97
CA PRO A 4 -1.89 17.75 -1.41
C PRO A 4 -1.67 16.52 -0.51
N VAL A 5 -1.85 15.33 -1.08
CA VAL A 5 -1.67 14.04 -0.39
C VAL A 5 -0.20 13.61 -0.53
N VAL A 6 0.42 13.25 0.59
CA VAL A 6 1.81 12.78 0.63
C VAL A 6 1.89 11.37 0.05
N PHE A 7 2.29 11.26 -1.22
CA PHE A 7 2.48 9.94 -1.84
C PHE A 7 3.72 9.23 -1.28
N VAL A 8 3.59 7.94 -0.96
CA VAL A 8 4.72 7.10 -0.53
C VAL A 8 5.16 6.20 -1.67
N HIS A 9 6.30 6.52 -2.27
CA HIS A 9 6.94 5.65 -3.24
C HIS A 9 7.80 4.57 -2.53
N PRO A 10 7.56 3.27 -2.75
CA PRO A 10 8.17 2.17 -1.98
C PRO A 10 9.70 2.20 -1.90
N LEU A 11 10.35 2.66 -2.98
CA LEU A 11 11.82 2.68 -3.08
C LEU A 11 12.44 4.03 -2.68
N ARG A 12 11.67 5.13 -2.74
CA ARG A 12 12.21 6.49 -2.54
C ARG A 12 12.33 6.80 -1.06
N VAL A 13 11.33 6.41 -0.27
CA VAL A 13 11.27 6.84 1.13
C VAL A 13 12.03 5.89 2.02
N VAL A 14 13.11 6.39 2.62
CA VAL A 14 13.99 5.62 3.51
C VAL A 14 13.26 5.18 4.78
N ARG A 15 12.40 6.03 5.34
CA ARG A 15 11.61 5.71 6.55
C ARG A 15 10.61 4.59 6.23
N MET A 16 10.69 3.49 6.98
CA MET A 16 9.86 2.28 6.80
C MET A 16 10.00 1.63 5.42
N ARG A 17 11.12 1.85 4.72
CA ARG A 17 11.36 1.32 3.38
C ARG A 17 11.20 -0.20 3.31
N ALA A 18 11.85 -0.93 4.22
CA ALA A 18 11.80 -2.39 4.26
C ALA A 18 10.36 -2.91 4.41
N LEU A 19 9.58 -2.34 5.34
CA LEU A 19 8.17 -2.71 5.53
C LEU A 19 7.33 -2.36 4.31
N THR A 20 7.54 -1.20 3.70
CA THR A 20 6.79 -0.77 2.52
C THR A 20 7.06 -1.68 1.32
N ILE A 21 8.32 -2.07 1.11
CA ILE A 21 8.70 -3.05 0.09
C ILE A 21 8.05 -4.41 0.40
N ALA A 22 8.11 -4.88 1.65
CA ALA A 22 7.48 -6.14 2.04
C ALA A 22 5.96 -6.14 1.79
N MET A 23 5.27 -5.04 2.09
CA MET A 23 3.83 -4.89 1.79
C MET A 23 3.56 -4.85 0.29
N THR A 24 4.41 -4.21 -0.52
CA THR A 24 4.29 -4.23 -1.99
C THR A 24 4.45 -5.64 -2.53
N CYS A 25 5.46 -6.39 -2.06
CA CYS A 25 5.67 -7.78 -2.46
C CYS A 25 4.50 -8.67 -2.02
N ALA A 26 4.02 -8.51 -0.78
CA ALA A 26 2.88 -9.25 -0.27
C ALA A 26 1.62 -9.01 -1.13
N TRP A 27 1.33 -7.74 -1.45
CA TRP A 27 0.24 -7.39 -2.35
C TRP A 27 0.39 -8.06 -3.73
N PHE A 28 1.61 -8.06 -4.30
CA PHE A 28 1.87 -8.66 -5.60
C PHE A 28 1.62 -10.18 -5.60
N VAL A 29 2.08 -10.87 -4.55
CA VAL A 29 1.84 -12.32 -4.37
C VAL A 29 0.35 -12.60 -4.22
N LEU A 30 -0.36 -11.83 -3.39
CA LEU A 30 -1.80 -11.99 -3.17
C LEU A 30 -2.61 -11.73 -4.45
N ALA A 31 -2.23 -10.71 -5.23
CA ALA A 31 -2.85 -10.43 -6.53
C ALA A 31 -2.61 -11.56 -7.53
N ALA A 32 -1.40 -12.12 -7.58
CA ALA A 32 -1.10 -13.27 -8.42
C ALA A 32 -1.92 -14.51 -8.03
N ILE A 33 -2.10 -14.75 -6.72
CA ILE A 33 -2.96 -15.84 -6.22
C ILE A 33 -4.42 -15.60 -6.64
N ALA A 34 -4.94 -14.37 -6.48
CA ALA A 34 -6.31 -14.07 -6.88
C ALA A 34 -6.54 -14.26 -8.39
N ILE A 35 -5.55 -13.95 -9.22
CA ILE A 35 -5.60 -14.23 -10.66
C ILE A 35 -5.60 -15.73 -10.93
N ALA A 36 -4.78 -16.51 -10.21
CA ALA A 36 -4.74 -17.96 -10.34
C ALA A 36 -6.03 -18.66 -9.86
N GLU A 37 -6.80 -18.00 -9.00
CA GLU A 37 -8.13 -18.44 -8.53
C GLU A 37 -9.28 -17.83 -9.37
N ASP A 38 -9.04 -17.49 -10.65
CA ASP A 38 -10.05 -16.94 -11.59
C ASP A 38 -10.80 -15.69 -11.07
N LEU A 39 -10.12 -14.85 -10.28
CA LEU A 39 -10.69 -13.67 -9.61
C LEU A 39 -11.85 -14.01 -8.65
N ALA A 40 -11.96 -15.27 -8.21
CA ALA A 40 -12.82 -15.70 -7.13
C ALA A 40 -11.99 -16.13 -5.90
N PRO A 41 -11.19 -15.22 -5.32
CA PRO A 41 -10.20 -15.61 -4.32
C PRO A 41 -10.84 -16.03 -3.00
N GLN A 42 -10.14 -16.90 -2.27
CA GLN A 42 -10.50 -17.26 -0.91
C GLN A 42 -10.48 -16.03 0.02
N ALA A 43 -11.29 -16.08 1.09
CA ALA A 43 -11.48 -14.93 2.00
C ALA A 43 -10.17 -14.38 2.58
N TRP A 44 -9.18 -15.24 2.85
CA TRP A 44 -7.89 -14.82 3.41
C TRP A 44 -7.06 -13.99 2.41
N VAL A 45 -7.14 -14.27 1.11
CA VAL A 45 -6.48 -13.48 0.06
C VAL A 45 -7.12 -12.09 -0.01
N GLY A 46 -8.46 -12.05 0.02
CA GLY A 46 -9.23 -10.81 0.06
C GLY A 46 -8.86 -9.95 1.27
N TRP A 47 -8.81 -10.54 2.47
CA TRP A 47 -8.37 -9.84 3.69
C TRP A 47 -6.92 -9.36 3.60
N GLY A 48 -6.01 -10.16 3.02
CA GLY A 48 -4.63 -9.73 2.79
C GLY A 48 -4.52 -8.52 1.87
N LEU A 49 -5.32 -8.49 0.80
CA LEU A 49 -5.39 -7.34 -0.12
C LEU A 49 -5.97 -6.10 0.57
N ILE A 50 -6.99 -6.26 1.42
CA ILE A 50 -7.55 -5.16 2.22
C ILE A 50 -6.51 -4.60 3.18
N VAL A 51 -5.78 -5.44 3.90
CA VAL A 51 -4.74 -5.00 4.85
C VAL A 51 -3.62 -4.26 4.14
N THR A 52 -3.13 -4.78 3.01
CA THR A 52 -2.09 -4.10 2.23
C THR A 52 -2.58 -2.78 1.65
N ALA A 53 -3.82 -2.70 1.18
CA ALA A 53 -4.44 -1.45 0.72
C ALA A 53 -4.59 -0.43 1.87
N ALA A 54 -5.06 -0.86 3.03
CA ALA A 54 -5.19 -0.03 4.22
C ALA A 54 -3.84 0.55 4.66
N TYR A 55 -2.75 -0.24 4.57
CA TYR A 55 -1.40 0.24 4.83
C TYR A 55 -1.00 1.37 3.86
N PHE A 56 -1.17 1.18 2.55
CA PHE A 56 -0.78 2.18 1.55
C PHE A 56 -1.64 3.44 1.58
N LEU A 57 -2.93 3.33 1.94
CA LEU A 57 -3.80 4.48 2.10
C LEU A 57 -3.54 5.22 3.42
N GLY A 58 -3.34 4.49 4.52
CA GLY A 58 -3.11 5.06 5.86
C GLY A 58 -1.74 5.71 6.04
N LEU A 59 -0.69 5.13 5.44
CA LEU A 59 0.68 5.61 5.62
C LEU A 59 0.90 7.07 5.17
N PRO A 60 0.33 7.55 4.04
CA PRO A 60 0.25 8.96 3.68
C PRO A 60 -0.34 9.87 4.77
N PHE A 61 -1.47 9.48 5.39
CA PHE A 61 -2.12 10.29 6.42
C PHE A 61 -1.30 10.42 7.69
N LEU A 62 -0.52 9.39 8.02
CA LEU A 62 0.41 9.41 9.14
C LEU A 62 1.69 10.22 8.85
N ARG A 63 1.88 10.69 7.61
CA ARG A 63 3.03 11.49 7.20
C ARG A 63 2.64 12.94 7.04
N HIS A 64 3.20 13.79 7.88
CA HIS A 64 3.06 15.24 7.73
C HIS A 64 3.77 15.70 6.44
N SER A 65 3.05 16.45 5.61
CA SER A 65 3.62 17.15 4.47
C SER A 65 4.28 18.44 4.95
N PRO A 66 5.59 18.67 4.72
CA PRO A 66 6.20 19.96 5.01
C PRO A 66 5.63 21.10 4.14
N LEU A 67 4.82 20.79 3.11
CA LEU A 67 4.11 21.76 2.28
C LEU A 67 2.73 22.16 2.85
N ALA A 68 2.31 21.58 3.98
CA ALA A 68 1.03 21.91 4.63
C ALA A 68 1.12 23.10 5.61
N HIS A 69 2.30 23.69 5.77
CA HIS A 69 2.51 24.89 6.56
C HIS A 69 2.50 26.11 5.62
N ASN A 70 1.35 26.78 5.50
CA ASN A 70 1.18 28.12 4.93
C ASN A 70 0.05 28.82 5.70
#